data_AF-A0A960T135-F1
#
_entry.id   AF-A0A960T135-F1
#
_cell.length_a   1.000
_cell.length_b   1.000
_cell.length_c   1.000
_cell.angle_alpha   90.00
_cell.angle_beta   90.00
_cell.angle_gamma   90.00
#
_symmetry.space_group_name_H-M   'P 1'
#
loop_
_entity.id
_entity.type
_entity.pdbx_description
1 polymer ?
#
loop_
_entity_poly.entity_id
_entity_poly.type
_entity_poly.pdbx_seq_one_letter_code
_entity_poly.pdbx_strand_id
1 'polypeptide(L)'
;MRSPLKLMGGVWLVTASSAMAGMTVITLTDVAKARLDALSFFLAAFFAISWLVKIVWNHLAKTLTVLPRLDYRRALGLVFLSGLMFYVVLTMISGARELLTPGAWEKQGVGYRMREGAEISLSKD
;
A
#
# COMPACT_ATOMS: atom_id res chain seq x y z
N MET A 1 12.97 0.96 -40.80
CA MET A 1 13.36 2.31 -40.34
C MET A 1 12.12 2.97 -39.73
N ARG A 2 12.19 3.30 -38.43
CA ARG A 2 11.29 4.15 -37.62
C ARG A 2 9.80 3.75 -37.45
N SER A 3 9.53 3.22 -36.27
CA SER A 3 8.29 3.43 -35.51
C SER A 3 8.04 4.92 -35.22
N PRO A 4 6.77 5.32 -35.09
CA PRO A 4 6.37 6.36 -34.16
C PRO A 4 5.24 5.79 -33.27
N LEU A 5 5.53 5.29 -32.06
CA LEU A 5 5.52 6.10 -30.84
C LEU A 5 4.58 7.32 -30.95
N LYS A 6 3.27 7.04 -30.90
CA LYS A 6 2.22 8.01 -30.56
C LYS A 6 1.49 7.44 -29.35
N LEU A 7 1.78 7.95 -28.17
CA LEU A 7 0.90 8.90 -27.49
C LEU A 7 -0.51 8.32 -27.29
N MET A 8 -0.64 7.41 -26.33
CA MET A 8 -1.91 7.16 -25.63
C MET A 8 -1.68 7.40 -24.14
N GLY A 9 -1.31 8.64 -23.82
CA GLY A 9 -1.52 9.22 -22.50
C GLY A 9 -3.01 9.54 -22.38
N GLY A 10 -3.81 8.52 -22.08
CA GLY A 10 -5.25 8.63 -21.88
C GLY A 10 -5.57 8.96 -20.43
N VAL A 11 -5.76 10.25 -20.18
CA VAL A 11 -6.51 10.90 -19.09
C VAL A 11 -7.39 9.94 -18.27
N TRP A 12 -7.04 9.77 -16.99
CA TRP A 12 -7.97 9.40 -15.92
C TRP A 12 -7.75 10.33 -14.73
N LEU A 13 -8.12 11.59 -14.90
CA LEU A 13 -8.27 12.58 -13.83
C LEU A 13 -9.75 12.97 -13.75
N VAL A 14 -10.62 12.04 -13.31
CA VAL A 14 -11.97 12.39 -12.88
C VAL A 14 -12.39 11.43 -11.76
N THR A 15 -12.10 11.81 -10.51
CA THR A 15 -13.01 11.61 -9.36
C THR A 15 -12.77 12.75 -8.37
N ALA A 16 -13.11 13.98 -8.79
CA ALA A 16 -13.32 15.05 -7.82
C ALA A 16 -14.60 14.73 -7.04
N SER A 17 -14.45 14.03 -5.91
CA SER A 17 -15.56 13.76 -5.00
C SER A 17 -15.95 15.08 -4.34
N SER A 18 -17.16 15.55 -4.61
CA SER A 18 -17.73 16.76 -4.03
C SER A 18 -17.93 16.56 -2.52
N ALA A 19 -17.03 17.11 -1.71
CA ALA A 19 -17.24 17.22 -0.27
C ALA A 19 -18.24 18.37 -0.01
N MET A 20 -19.54 18.04 0.02
CA MET A 20 -20.58 18.94 0.51
C MET A 20 -20.65 18.81 2.04
N ALA A 21 -20.20 19.85 2.73
CA ALA A 21 -20.18 19.92 4.18
C ALA A 21 -21.61 19.93 4.77
N GLY A 22 -21.83 19.20 5.87
CA GLY A 22 -22.86 19.58 6.84
C GLY A 22 -23.68 18.50 7.57
N MET A 23 -23.68 17.23 7.16
CA MET A 23 -24.38 16.17 7.92
C MET A 23 -23.71 14.80 7.74
N THR A 24 -22.80 14.43 8.65
CA THR A 24 -22.28 13.05 8.71
C THR A 24 -23.25 12.18 9.51
N VAL A 25 -24.34 11.77 8.87
CA VAL A 25 -25.11 10.63 9.39
C VAL A 25 -24.28 9.38 9.06
N ILE A 26 -23.31 9.05 9.92
CA ILE A 26 -22.49 7.86 9.76
C ILE A 26 -23.38 6.66 10.07
N THR A 27 -24.08 6.16 9.05
CA THR A 27 -24.74 4.86 9.17
C THR A 27 -23.66 3.77 9.09
N LEU A 28 -23.81 2.68 9.86
CA LEU A 28 -22.89 1.54 9.75
C LEU A 28 -22.78 1.03 8.30
N THR A 29 -23.85 1.23 7.52
CA THR A 29 -23.94 0.91 6.09
C THR A 29 -22.96 1.73 5.26
N ASP A 30 -22.77 3.02 5.52
CA ASP A 30 -21.83 3.85 4.77
C ASP A 30 -20.37 3.45 5.03
N VAL A 31 -20.05 3.09 6.28
CA VAL A 31 -18.71 2.58 6.62
C VAL A 31 -18.47 1.22 5.95
N ALA A 32 -19.44 0.32 6.01
CA ALA A 32 -19.34 -0.98 5.36
C ALA A 32 -19.18 -0.85 3.83
N LYS A 33 -19.96 0.05 3.21
CA LYS A 33 -19.89 0.34 1.77
C LYS A 33 -18.53 0.90 1.38
N ALA A 34 -18.01 1.87 2.13
CA ALA A 34 -16.68 2.43 1.89
C ALA A 34 -15.56 1.38 2.00
N ARG A 35 -15.67 0.42 2.96
CA ARG A 35 -14.71 -0.68 3.09
C ARG A 35 -14.81 -1.66 1.92
N LEU A 36 -16.01 -1.97 1.45
CA LEU A 36 -16.22 -2.86 0.30
C LEU A 36 -15.70 -2.25 -1.00
N ASP A 37 -15.89 -0.94 -1.20
CA ASP A 37 -15.35 -0.22 -2.37
C ASP A 37 -13.81 -0.24 -2.34
N ALA A 38 -13.22 0.04 -1.17
CA ALA A 38 -11.76 -0.03 -0.99
C ALA A 38 -11.21 -1.44 -1.23
N LEU A 39 -11.87 -2.48 -0.69
CA LEU A 39 -11.50 -3.88 -0.91
C LEU A 39 -11.60 -4.25 -2.39
N SER A 40 -12.66 -3.83 -3.08
CA SER A 40 -12.87 -4.10 -4.50
C SER A 40 -11.79 -3.47 -5.37
N PHE A 41 -11.46 -2.21 -5.11
CA PHE A 41 -10.36 -1.53 -5.79
C PHE A 41 -9.02 -2.22 -5.53
N PHE A 42 -8.74 -2.57 -4.27
CA PHE A 42 -7.50 -3.24 -3.89
C PHE A 42 -7.36 -4.61 -4.56
N LEU A 43 -8.43 -5.42 -4.57
CA LEU A 43 -8.48 -6.70 -5.26
C LEU A 43 -8.24 -6.53 -6.77
N ALA A 44 -8.93 -5.59 -7.41
CA ALA A 44 -8.75 -5.30 -8.83
C ALA A 44 -7.29 -4.90 -9.15
N ALA A 45 -6.71 -4.01 -8.36
CA ALA A 45 -5.31 -3.59 -8.49
C ALA A 45 -4.35 -4.78 -8.25
N PHE A 46 -4.61 -5.62 -7.25
CA PHE A 46 -3.81 -6.79 -6.95
C PHE A 46 -3.79 -7.80 -8.12
N PHE A 47 -4.96 -8.07 -8.72
CA PHE A 47 -5.05 -8.92 -9.92
C PHE A 47 -4.35 -8.29 -11.13
N ALA A 48 -4.44 -6.98 -11.30
CA ALA A 48 -3.77 -6.24 -12.37
C ALA A 48 -2.25 -6.27 -12.22
N ILE A 49 -1.73 -6.06 -11.01
CA ILE A 49 -0.28 -6.14 -10.71
C ILE A 49 0.22 -7.57 -10.92
N SER A 50 -0.50 -8.58 -10.44
CA SER A 50 -0.17 -9.99 -10.67
C SER A 50 -0.09 -10.33 -12.16
N TRP A 51 -0.96 -9.72 -12.98
CA TRP A 51 -0.92 -9.86 -14.43
C TRP A 51 0.33 -9.19 -15.04
N LEU A 52 0.67 -7.98 -14.60
CA LEU A 52 1.89 -7.29 -15.03
C LEU A 52 3.14 -8.11 -14.69
N VAL A 53 3.23 -8.65 -13.47
CA VAL A 53 4.34 -9.50 -13.03
C VAL A 53 4.46 -10.73 -13.93
N LYS A 54 3.34 -11.39 -14.26
CA LYS A 54 3.33 -12.50 -15.23
C LYS A 54 3.92 -12.09 -16.57
N ILE A 55 3.50 -10.94 -17.13
CA ILE A 55 3.99 -10.46 -18.43
C ILE A 55 5.50 -10.22 -18.36
N VAL A 56 5.96 -9.46 -17.37
CA VAL A 56 7.37 -9.11 -17.21
C VAL A 56 8.22 -10.37 -17.01
N TRP A 57 7.77 -11.29 -16.17
CA TRP A 57 8.48 -12.55 -15.92
C TRP A 57 8.59 -13.39 -17.19
N ASN A 58 7.48 -13.56 -17.91
CA ASN A 58 7.48 -14.34 -19.14
C ASN A 58 8.24 -13.64 -20.28
N HIS A 59 8.34 -12.32 -20.26
CA HIS A 59 9.22 -11.58 -21.16
C HIS A 59 10.69 -11.85 -20.84
N LEU A 60 11.07 -11.83 -19.56
CA LEU A 60 12.43 -12.14 -19.10
C LEU A 60 12.82 -13.59 -19.35
N ALA A 61 11.89 -14.53 -19.15
CA ALA A 61 12.09 -15.96 -19.40
C ALA A 61 12.32 -16.30 -20.88
N LYS A 62 12.02 -15.39 -21.81
CA LYS A 62 12.41 -15.55 -23.22
C LYS A 62 13.91 -15.33 -23.42
N THR A 63 14.50 -14.42 -22.66
CA THR A 63 15.91 -14.06 -22.76
C THR A 63 16.80 -14.94 -21.88
N LEU A 64 16.27 -15.41 -20.75
CA LEU A 64 16.98 -16.29 -19.82
C LEU A 64 16.41 -17.71 -19.92
N THR A 65 17.14 -18.61 -20.58
CA THR A 65 16.76 -20.03 -20.77
C THR A 65 16.62 -20.81 -19.46
N VAL A 66 17.11 -20.28 -18.35
CA VAL A 66 17.01 -20.88 -17.01
C VAL A 66 15.65 -20.64 -16.35
N LEU A 67 14.89 -19.61 -16.74
CA LEU A 67 13.68 -19.23 -16.02
C LEU A 67 12.46 -20.06 -16.46
N PRO A 68 11.73 -20.69 -15.51
CA PRO A 68 10.49 -21.38 -15.82
C PRO A 68 9.39 -20.38 -16.22
N ARG A 69 8.58 -20.74 -17.22
CA ARG A 69 7.40 -19.96 -17.61
C ARG A 69 6.36 -19.98 -16.51
N LEU A 70 5.74 -18.83 -16.29
CA LEU A 70 4.84 -18.61 -15.17
C LEU A 70 3.39 -18.52 -15.63
N ASP A 71 2.56 -19.43 -15.09
CA ASP A 71 1.11 -19.36 -15.19
C ASP A 71 0.54 -18.27 -14.28
N TYR A 72 -0.66 -17.77 -14.60
CA TYR A 72 -1.28 -16.69 -13.83
C TYR A 72 -1.50 -17.06 -12.36
N ARG A 73 -1.88 -18.31 -12.07
CA ARG A 73 -2.01 -18.82 -10.69
C ARG A 73 -0.70 -18.75 -9.91
N ARG A 74 0.42 -19.08 -10.58
CA ARG A 74 1.75 -19.00 -9.97
C ARG A 74 2.18 -17.55 -9.77
N ALA A 75 1.84 -16.66 -10.70
CA ALA A 75 2.16 -15.23 -10.60
C ALA A 75 1.41 -14.59 -9.44
N LEU A 76 0.13 -14.94 -9.29
CA LEU A 76 -0.69 -14.51 -8.16
C LEU A 76 -0.13 -15.00 -6.82
N GLY A 77 0.27 -16.28 -6.77
CA GLY A 77 0.95 -16.85 -5.61
C GLY A 77 2.28 -16.14 -5.29
N LEU A 78 3.08 -15.80 -6.30
CA LEU A 78 4.34 -15.07 -6.10
C LEU A 78 4.10 -13.65 -5.56
N VAL A 79 3.18 -12.90 -6.15
CA VAL A 79 2.86 -11.54 -5.67
C VAL A 79 2.30 -11.61 -4.26
N PHE A 80 1.37 -12.54 -3.98
CA PHE A 80 0.82 -12.74 -2.65
C PHE A 80 1.90 -13.08 -1.61
N LEU A 81 2.74 -14.07 -1.91
CA LEU A 81 3.80 -14.51 -1.00
C LEU A 81 4.84 -13.41 -0.78
N SER A 82 5.20 -12.66 -1.83
CA SER A 82 6.11 -11.52 -1.71
C SER A 82 5.52 -10.44 -0.81
N GLY A 83 4.24 -10.11 -0.97
CA GLY A 83 3.54 -9.15 -0.11
C GLY A 83 3.50 -9.61 1.34
N LEU A 84 3.23 -10.89 1.59
CA LEU A 84 3.26 -11.47 2.93
C LEU A 84 4.66 -11.40 3.56
N MET A 85 5.69 -11.71 2.78
CA MET A 85 7.09 -11.61 3.23
C MET A 85 7.45 -10.17 3.59
N PHE A 86 7.09 -9.19 2.75
CA PHE A 86 7.29 -7.77 3.06
C PHE A 86 6.53 -7.35 4.31
N TYR A 87 5.29 -7.81 4.48
CA TYR A 87 4.50 -7.52 5.67
C TYR A 87 5.17 -8.02 6.96
N VAL A 88 5.71 -9.24 6.93
CA VAL A 88 6.47 -9.79 8.07
C VAL A 88 7.71 -8.95 8.35
N VAL A 89 8.47 -8.58 7.32
CA VAL A 89 9.68 -7.75 7.47
C VAL A 89 9.33 -6.37 8.04
N LEU A 90 8.30 -5.70 7.51
CA LEU A 90 7.82 -4.41 8.00
C LEU A 90 7.37 -4.49 9.46
N THR A 91 6.68 -5.56 9.83
CA THR A 91 6.24 -5.81 11.22
C THR A 91 7.44 -5.99 12.15
N MET A 92 8.45 -6.74 11.73
CA MET A 92 9.69 -6.94 12.51
C MET A 92 10.49 -5.63 12.66
N ILE A 93 10.56 -4.81 11.61
CA ILE A 93 11.21 -3.49 11.68
C ILE A 93 10.47 -2.57 12.67
N SER A 94 9.13 -2.57 12.62
CA SER A 94 8.31 -1.81 13.59
C SER A 94 8.54 -2.30 15.02
N GLY A 95 8.52 -3.62 15.24
CA GLY A 95 8.77 -4.21 16.55
C GLY A 95 10.18 -3.88 17.09
N ALA A 96 11.21 -3.93 16.25
CA ALA A 96 12.56 -3.55 16.64
C ALA A 96 12.64 -2.06 17.02
N ARG A 97 11.94 -1.17 16.31
CA ARG A 97 11.87 0.26 16.66
C ARG A 97 11.22 0.49 18.03
N GLU A 98 10.16 -0.25 18.35
CA GLU A 98 9.51 -0.19 19.66
C GLU A 98 10.42 -0.69 20.79
N LEU A 99 11.24 -1.71 20.55
CA LEU A 99 12.24 -2.20 21.51
C LEU A 99 13.40 -1.22 21.72
N LEU A 100 13.80 -0.48 20.68
CA LEU A 100 14.91 0.47 20.73
C LEU A 100 14.54 1.84 21.33
N THR A 101 13.25 2.10 21.58
CA THR A 101 12.77 3.32 22.25
C THR A 101 11.98 3.00 23.52
N PRO A 102 12.60 2.34 24.53
CA PRO A 102 11.92 2.02 25.77
C PRO A 102 11.48 3.33 26.45
N GLY A 103 10.16 3.51 26.63
CA GLY A 103 9.58 4.67 27.30
C GLY A 103 9.14 5.85 26.39
N ALA A 104 9.11 5.70 25.07
CA ALA A 104 8.63 6.76 24.16
C ALA A 104 7.12 7.05 24.27
N TRP A 105 6.35 6.10 24.79
CA TRP A 105 4.91 6.21 24.97
C TRP A 105 4.56 6.34 26.45
N GLU A 106 4.03 7.50 26.85
CA GLU A 106 3.47 7.69 28.18
C GLU A 106 1.95 7.65 28.13
N LYS A 107 1.35 6.89 29.05
CA LYS A 107 -0.09 6.80 29.20
C LYS A 107 -0.59 8.10 29.85
N GLN A 108 -1.28 8.95 29.09
CA GLN A 108 -2.02 10.11 29.60
C GLN A 108 -3.52 9.81 29.54
N GLY A 109 -4.11 9.45 30.69
CA GLY A 109 -5.54 9.16 30.79
C GLY A 109 -5.95 7.90 30.01
N VAL A 110 -6.82 8.06 29.01
CA VAL A 110 -7.38 6.97 28.18
C VAL A 110 -6.55 6.70 26.91
N GLY A 111 -5.59 7.58 26.59
CA GLY A 111 -4.74 7.48 25.39
C GLY A 111 -3.24 7.42 25.71
N TYR A 112 -2.45 7.17 24.68
CA TYR A 112 -0.98 7.22 24.73
C TYR A 112 -0.50 8.43 23.94
N ARG A 113 0.41 9.23 24.52
CA ARG A 113 1.09 10.33 23.82
C ARG A 113 2.58 10.05 23.74
N MET A 114 3.21 10.50 22.66
CA MET A 114 4.67 10.54 22.54
C MET A 114 5.20 11.58 23.53
N ARG A 115 6.26 11.28 24.28
CA ARG A 115 6.84 12.22 25.24
C ARG A 115 7.42 13.44 24.51
N GLU A 116 6.70 14.55 24.56
CA GLU A 116 7.09 15.86 24.01
C GLU A 116 8.13 16.50 24.94
N GLY A 117 9.37 16.03 24.85
CA GLY A 117 10.48 16.49 25.68
C GLY A 117 11.75 16.87 24.92
N ALA A 118 11.74 16.78 23.58
CA ALA A 118 12.92 17.09 22.76
C ALA A 118 12.86 18.48 22.09
N GLU A 119 11.71 19.16 22.03
CA GLU A 119 11.60 20.49 21.41
C GLU A 119 11.63 21.67 22.41
N ILE A 120 11.43 21.43 23.71
CA ILE A 120 11.29 22.53 24.70
C ILE A 120 12.64 22.97 25.30
N SER A 121 13.74 22.26 25.03
CA SER A 121 15.08 22.60 25.57
C SER A 121 15.91 23.55 24.69
N LEU A 122 15.41 24.02 23.55
CA LEU A 122 16.08 25.02 22.70
C LEU A 122 15.42 26.41 22.72
N SER A 123 14.47 26.66 23.62
CA SER A 123 13.80 27.95 23.78
C SER A 123 13.62 28.36 25.23
N LYS A 124 14.59 28.05 26.10
CA LYS A 124 14.69 28.71 27.40
C LYS A 124 16.13 28.68 27.94
N ASP A 125 16.74 29.87 27.84
CA ASP A 125 17.90 30.39 28.55
C ASP A 125 19.28 29.77 28.27
#